data_AF-A0A1G1ST66-F1
#
_entry.id   AF-A0A1G1ST66-F1
#
_cell.length_a   1.000
_cell.length_b   1.000
_cell.length_c   1.000
_cell.angle_alpha   90.00
_cell.angle_beta   90.00
_cell.angle_gamma   90.00
#
_symmetry.space_group_name_H-M   'P 1'
#
loop_
_entity.id
_entity.type
_entity.pdbx_description
1 polymer ?
#
loop_
_entity_poly.entity_id
_entity_poly.type
_entity_poly.pdbx_seq_one_letter_code
_entity_poly.pdbx_strand_id
1 'polypeptide(L)'
;MDAQPVTYAAVVSPIFDARCRACHGSQVANSMGGGNDFSTYEAIKRFPANVLLNSIRQVPGARAMPPVGSKLSDCDIERIARWISTGYPEK
;
A
#
# COMPACT_ATOMS: atom_id res chain seq x y z
N MET A 1 12.50 23.63 -3.71
CA MET A 1 11.16 23.46 -3.13
C MET A 1 11.19 22.19 -2.31
N ASP A 2 11.14 22.32 -0.99
CA ASP A 2 11.13 21.18 -0.08
C ASP A 2 9.79 20.46 -0.27
N ALA A 3 9.79 19.38 -1.06
CA ALA A 3 8.61 18.55 -1.18
C ALA A 3 8.39 17.92 0.20
N GLN A 4 7.24 18.23 0.83
CA GLN A 4 6.91 17.68 2.15
C GLN A 4 7.19 16.17 2.19
N PRO A 5 7.82 15.66 3.26
CA PRO A 5 8.17 14.24 3.36
C PRO A 5 6.92 13.39 3.15
N VAL A 6 7.04 12.36 2.31
CA VAL A 6 5.96 11.37 2.16
C VAL A 6 6.01 10.46 3.37
N THR A 7 5.12 10.65 4.34
CA THR A 7 5.10 9.87 5.59
C THR A 7 3.89 8.95 5.66
N TYR A 8 3.96 7.96 6.55
CA TYR A 8 2.87 7.02 6.74
C TYR A 8 1.58 7.75 7.15
N ALA A 9 1.66 8.57 8.19
CA ALA A 9 0.49 9.26 8.74
C ALA A 9 -0.15 10.23 7.74
N ALA A 10 0.67 11.00 7.03
CA ALA A 10 0.17 12.06 6.16
C ALA A 10 -0.25 11.57 4.75
N VAL A 11 0.40 10.54 4.21
CA VAL A 11 0.23 10.16 2.79
C VAL A 11 -0.16 8.70 2.62
N VAL A 12 0.57 7.77 3.23
CA VAL A 12 0.38 6.33 2.90
C VAL A 12 -0.87 5.77 3.56
N SER A 13 -1.14 6.06 4.83
CA SER A 13 -2.33 5.54 5.50
C SER A 13 -3.63 5.96 4.81
N PRO A 14 -3.84 7.23 4.41
CA PRO A 14 -5.01 7.62 3.63
C PRO A 14 -5.18 6.86 2.30
N ILE A 15 -4.08 6.57 1.59
CA ILE A 15 -4.14 5.75 0.37
C ILE A 15 -4.57 4.32 0.71
N PHE A 16 -4.01 3.73 1.76
CA PHE A 16 -4.35 2.38 2.20
C PHE A 16 -5.80 2.27 2.70
N ASP A 17 -6.31 3.28 3.38
CA ASP A 17 -7.73 3.38 3.74
C ASP A 17 -8.63 3.34 2.50
N ALA A 18 -8.32 4.19 1.52
CA ALA A 18 -9.15 4.34 0.32
C ALA A 18 -9.05 3.14 -0.65
N ARG A 19 -7.90 2.45 -0.70
CA ARG A 19 -7.58 1.51 -1.78
C ARG A 19 -7.30 0.08 -1.35
N CYS A 20 -7.00 -0.17 -0.08
CA CYS A 20 -6.48 -1.47 0.37
C CYS A 20 -7.34 -2.09 1.48
N ARG A 21 -7.72 -1.31 2.49
CA ARG A 21 -8.31 -1.84 3.74
C ARG A 21 -9.73 -2.39 3.59
N ALA A 22 -10.39 -2.14 2.46
CA ALA A 22 -11.66 -2.81 2.13
C ALA A 22 -11.52 -4.34 2.06
N CYS A 23 -10.35 -4.85 1.66
CA CYS A 23 -10.04 -6.29 1.65
C CYS A 23 -8.92 -6.65 2.63
N HIS A 24 -8.01 -5.70 2.90
CA HIS A 24 -6.83 -5.88 3.75
C HIS A 24 -6.94 -5.14 5.09
N GLY A 25 -8.15 -4.95 5.61
CA GLY A 25 -8.38 -4.39 6.94
C GLY A 25 -8.42 -5.49 8.01
N SER A 26 -8.14 -5.15 9.27
CA SER A 26 -7.96 -6.14 10.36
C SER A 26 -9.09 -7.14 10.52
N GLN A 27 -10.34 -6.74 10.26
CA GLN A 27 -11.52 -7.61 10.38
C GLN A 27 -11.77 -8.50 9.16
N VAL A 28 -11.26 -8.12 7.99
CA VAL A 28 -11.59 -8.74 6.69
C VAL A 28 -10.39 -9.38 6.00
N ALA A 29 -9.16 -9.10 6.46
CA ALA A 29 -7.93 -9.57 5.84
C ALA A 29 -7.87 -11.10 5.72
N ASN A 30 -8.38 -11.83 6.73
CA ASN A 30 -8.38 -13.30 6.70
C ASN A 30 -9.33 -13.87 5.63
N SER A 31 -10.48 -13.24 5.39
CA SER A 31 -11.49 -13.73 4.45
C SER A 31 -11.34 -13.16 3.04
N MET A 32 -10.83 -11.93 2.90
CA MET A 32 -10.76 -11.20 1.63
C MET A 32 -9.33 -10.85 1.20
N GLY A 33 -8.45 -10.59 2.16
CA GLY A 33 -7.06 -10.14 1.93
C GLY A 33 -6.03 -11.27 1.83
N GLY A 34 -6.47 -12.53 1.84
CA GLY A 34 -5.59 -13.70 1.84
C GLY A 34 -4.68 -13.76 3.06
N GLY A 35 -5.16 -13.28 4.22
CA GLY A 35 -4.42 -13.21 5.48
C GLY A 35 -3.50 -12.00 5.62
N ASN A 36 -3.43 -11.10 4.63
CA ASN A 36 -2.56 -9.93 4.67
C ASN A 36 -3.33 -8.73 5.24
N ASP A 37 -3.03 -8.34 6.47
CA ASP A 37 -3.60 -7.17 7.13
C ASP A 37 -2.69 -5.94 6.94
N PHE A 38 -3.27 -4.84 6.48
CA PHE A 38 -2.63 -3.54 6.28
C PHE A 38 -3.30 -2.42 7.11
N SER A 39 -3.90 -2.78 8.23
CA SER A 39 -4.56 -1.87 9.18
C SER A 39 -3.59 -0.97 9.94
N THR A 40 -2.31 -1.34 10.04
CA THR A 40 -1.30 -0.60 10.82
C THR A 40 -0.04 -0.30 10.01
N TYR A 41 0.69 0.74 10.44
CA TYR A 41 2.01 1.09 9.91
C TYR A 41 2.96 -0.10 9.92
N GLU A 42 3.04 -0.78 11.07
CA GLU A 42 3.93 -1.92 11.28
C GLU A 42 3.62 -3.10 10.35
N ALA A 43 2.35 -3.38 10.11
CA ALA A 43 1.95 -4.45 9.21
C ALA A 43 2.33 -4.15 7.75
N ILE A 44 2.15 -2.89 7.30
CA ILE A 44 2.55 -2.47 5.95
C ILE A 44 4.07 -2.47 5.81
N LYS A 45 4.79 -1.95 6.81
CA LYS A 45 6.27 -1.86 6.80
C LYS A 45 6.94 -3.23 6.75
N ARG A 46 6.39 -4.23 7.46
CA ARG A 46 6.93 -5.60 7.46
C ARG A 46 6.59 -6.38 6.19
N PHE A 47 5.61 -5.93 5.41
CA PHE A 47 5.22 -6.62 4.19
C PHE A 47 6.30 -6.48 3.10
N PRO A 48 6.59 -7.52 2.30
CA PRO A 48 7.63 -7.44 1.27
C PRO A 48 7.36 -6.34 0.24
N ALA A 49 8.24 -5.33 0.21
CA ALA A 49 8.07 -4.13 -0.62
C ALA A 49 7.94 -4.44 -2.11
N ASN A 50 8.72 -5.40 -2.62
CA ASN A 50 8.67 -5.85 -4.00
C ASN A 50 7.30 -6.48 -4.34
N VAL A 51 6.73 -7.28 -3.43
CA VAL A 51 5.41 -7.89 -3.62
C VAL A 51 4.33 -6.81 -3.63
N LEU A 52 4.37 -5.86 -2.69
CA LEU A 52 3.41 -4.76 -2.64
C LEU A 52 3.44 -3.93 -3.92
N LEU A 53 4.64 -3.46 -4.31
CA LEU A 53 4.82 -2.60 -5.48
C LEU A 53 4.44 -3.33 -6.77
N ASN A 54 4.84 -4.59 -6.94
CA ASN A 54 4.49 -5.35 -8.15
C ASN A 54 2.97 -5.61 -8.24
N SER A 55 2.31 -5.84 -7.10
CA SER A 55 0.87 -6.06 -7.04
C SER A 55 0.08 -4.80 -7.43
N ILE A 56 0.42 -3.64 -6.86
CA ILE A 56 -0.29 -2.37 -7.16
C ILE A 56 0.09 -1.79 -8.52
N ARG A 57 1.28 -2.12 -9.05
CA ARG A 57 1.68 -1.83 -10.43
C ARG A 57 1.06 -2.79 -11.44
N GLN A 58 0.53 -3.92 -10.96
CA GLN A 58 -0.02 -5.01 -11.77
C GLN A 58 1.00 -5.53 -12.80
N VAL A 59 2.24 -5.75 -12.34
CA VAL A 59 3.31 -6.31 -13.18
C VAL A 59 2.92 -7.72 -13.64
N PRO A 60 3.18 -8.12 -14.90
CA PRO A 60 2.91 -9.49 -15.36
C PRO A 60 3.51 -10.55 -14.42
N GLY A 61 2.70 -11.53 -14.03
CA GLY A 61 3.10 -12.59 -13.09
C GLY A 61 2.94 -12.24 -11.60
N ALA A 62 2.65 -10.98 -11.23
CA ALA A 62 2.26 -10.61 -9.88
C ALA A 62 0.75 -10.82 -9.64
N ARG A 63 0.35 -10.94 -8.38
CA ARG A 63 -1.07 -10.93 -8.02
C ARG A 63 -1.58 -9.48 -8.08
N ALA A 64 -2.29 -9.15 -9.15
CA ALA A 64 -2.79 -7.79 -9.40
C ALA A 64 -3.68 -7.29 -8.24
N MET A 65 -3.42 -6.07 -7.77
CA MET A 65 -4.19 -5.41 -6.73
C MET A 65 -4.59 -3.98 -7.17
N PRO A 66 -5.86 -3.58 -7.03
CA PRO A 66 -6.99 -4.43 -6.65
C PRO A 66 -7.23 -5.54 -7.70
N PRO A 67 -7.76 -6.71 -7.29
CA PRO A 67 -7.96 -7.84 -8.21
C PRO A 67 -9.14 -7.60 -9.16
N VAL A 68 -10.05 -6.71 -8.77
CA VAL A 68 -11.20 -6.27 -9.54
C VAL A 68 -11.33 -4.77 -9.36
N GLY A 69 -11.73 -4.06 -10.41
CA GLY A 69 -11.90 -2.62 -10.41
C GLY A 69 -10.67 -1.86 -10.92
N SER A 70 -10.69 -0.54 -10.74
CA SER A 70 -9.65 0.34 -11.29
C SER A 70 -8.35 0.23 -10.52
N LYS A 71 -7.25 0.11 -11.26
CA LYS A 71 -5.88 0.24 -10.75
C LYS A 71 -5.72 1.59 -10.00
N LEU A 72 -4.84 1.61 -9.00
CA LEU A 72 -4.42 2.84 -8.35
C LEU A 72 -3.84 3.83 -9.37
N SER A 73 -3.96 5.12 -9.07
CA SER A 73 -3.32 6.16 -9.88
C SER A 73 -1.80 6.02 -9.82
N ASP A 74 -1.10 6.40 -10.89
CA ASP A 74 0.36 6.37 -10.89
C ASP A 74 0.94 7.28 -9.80
N CYS A 75 0.28 8.40 -9.48
CA CYS A 75 0.66 9.29 -8.38
C CYS A 75 0.61 8.60 -7.00
N ASP A 76 -0.43 7.81 -6.73
CA ASP A 76 -0.53 7.06 -5.47
C ASP A 76 0.52 5.96 -5.39
N ILE A 77 0.77 5.26 -6.50
CA ILE A 77 1.82 4.23 -6.60
C ILE A 77 3.21 4.86 -6.37
N GLU A 78 3.48 6.02 -6.96
CA GLU A 78 4.74 6.75 -6.78
C GLU A 78 4.92 7.23 -5.34
N ARG A 79 3.85 7.71 -4.68
CA ARG A 79 3.91 8.08 -3.26
C ARG A 79 4.26 6.89 -2.38
N ILE A 80 3.63 5.74 -2.58
CA ILE A 80 3.95 4.51 -1.83
C ILE A 80 5.40 4.08 -2.11
N ALA A 81 5.83 4.09 -3.38
CA ALA A 81 7.20 3.74 -3.75
C ALA A 81 8.23 4.69 -3.12
N ARG A 82 7.94 6.00 -3.10
CA ARG A 82 8.79 6.99 -2.48
C ARG A 82 8.91 6.75 -0.98
N TRP A 83 7.79 6.55 -0.28
CA TRP A 83 7.79 6.25 1.15
C TRP A 83 8.66 5.03 1.52
N ILE A 84 8.55 3.96 0.72
CA ILE A 84 9.41 2.76 0.86
C ILE A 84 10.88 3.14 0.67
N SER A 85 11.20 3.86 -0.41
CA SER A 85 12.59 4.22 -0.75
C SER A 85 13.23 5.18 0.25
N THR A 86 12.43 5.97 0.98
CA THR A 86 12.90 6.90 2.02
C THR A 86 12.96 6.25 3.41
N GLY A 87 12.84 4.94 3.52
CA GLY A 87 13.01 4.22 4.79
C GLY A 87 11.78 4.22 5.69
N TYR A 88 10.57 4.30 5.12
CA TYR A 88 9.31 4.19 5.85
C TYR A 88 9.10 5.23 6.96
N PRO A 89 9.26 6.55 6.70
CA PRO A 89 9.01 7.56 7.73
C PRO A 89 7.57 7.47 8.24
N GLU A 90 7.41 7.41 9.56
CA GLU A 90 6.10 7.20 10.19
C GLU A 90 5.30 8.50 10.33
N LYS A 91 5.97 9.59 10.73
CA LYS A 91 5.39 10.91 10.99
C LYS A 91 6.08 11.96 10.15
#